data_AF-A0A7C1KWG0-F1
#
_entry.id   AF-A0A7C1KWG0-F1
#
_cell.length_a   1.000
_cell.length_b   1.000
_cell.length_c   1.000
_cell.angle_alpha   90.00
_cell.angle_beta   90.00
_cell.angle_gamma   90.00
#
_symmetry.space_group_name_H-M   'P 1'
#
loop_
_entity.id
_entity.type
_entity.pdbx_description
1 polymer ?
#
loop_
_entity_poly.entity_id
_entity_poly.type
_entity_poly.pdbx_seq_one_letter_code
_entity_poly.pdbx_strand_id
1 'polypeptide(L)'
;KRSEIMQLAQTLVFELAQTFSLNRKSPLPIDLEVEYGVPAHLAEVPALMPGGVVRNDIFYGDFEEEAREFAIALSEVYRSGDYRGEAFNSPSLVYKMRLDDRKKEGADDFALLMHESASEGRPINLLNLVSSGLGQRSSAHSSGAIYPGGGSSDETVSELPYLESALQHTTLNLPRTVYKSGGKEDPFFEALDSALDLAREAGRIKRDVLSRRMKSGSLSFFAESSGEKPYFDLNQGINLIGYVGLNNAVKAYLGEEFHESGYARDFGVSIIRHVSDTLHGWERESGERWHLCSTSSPGLAQRFAVLDSGQFSEVASVSGGEVGYSDSCEFSPGAKVDFTSRQKILAEFRRLSTGGSREIVCSSGRSPEELLETSEELFKHSVPYWSFEL
;
A
#
# COMPACT_ATOMS: atom_id res chain seq x y z
N LYS A 1 28.23 -6.84 20.02
CA LYS A 1 26.76 -6.91 19.86
C LYS A 1 26.19 -5.71 19.10
N ARG A 2 25.95 -4.53 19.70
CA ARG A 2 25.36 -3.36 18.97
C ARG A 2 26.10 -2.97 17.68
N SER A 3 27.43 -2.84 17.73
CA SER A 3 28.23 -2.50 16.55
C SER A 3 28.13 -3.53 15.42
N GLU A 4 27.96 -4.82 15.77
CA GLU A 4 27.80 -5.89 14.78
C GLU A 4 26.39 -5.87 14.18
N ILE A 5 25.36 -5.65 15.01
CA ILE A 5 23.97 -5.48 14.56
C ILE A 5 23.85 -4.28 13.60
N MET A 6 24.47 -3.16 13.95
CA MET A 6 24.57 -1.99 13.08
C MET A 6 25.23 -2.31 11.74
N GLN A 7 26.36 -3.01 11.77
CA GLN A 7 27.05 -3.41 10.54
C GLN A 7 26.19 -4.35 9.69
N LEU A 8 25.41 -5.26 10.30
CA LEU A 8 24.49 -6.16 9.59
C LEU A 8 23.34 -5.38 8.95
N ALA A 9 22.72 -4.46 9.67
CA ALA A 9 21.66 -3.60 9.13
C ALA A 9 22.17 -2.76 7.96
N GLN A 10 23.37 -2.17 8.09
CA GLN A 10 24.00 -1.42 7.01
C GLN A 10 24.29 -2.33 5.80
N THR A 11 24.85 -3.52 6.03
CA THR A 11 25.15 -4.48 4.96
C THR A 11 23.88 -4.85 4.18
N LEU A 12 22.80 -5.19 4.89
CA LEU A 12 21.51 -5.51 4.28
C LEU A 12 21.00 -4.38 3.38
N VAL A 13 20.93 -3.14 3.90
CA VAL A 13 20.39 -2.01 3.14
C VAL A 13 21.23 -1.71 1.91
N PHE A 14 22.56 -1.66 2.03
CA PHE A 14 23.45 -1.33 0.92
C PHE A 14 23.50 -2.42 -0.15
N GLU A 15 23.44 -3.71 0.23
CA GLU A 15 23.36 -4.81 -0.75
C GLU A 15 22.06 -4.77 -1.54
N LEU A 16 20.92 -4.55 -0.87
CA LEU A 16 19.62 -4.45 -1.55
C LEU A 16 19.54 -3.19 -2.43
N ALA A 17 20.05 -2.05 -1.96
CA ALA A 17 20.09 -0.80 -2.73
C ALA A 17 20.97 -0.90 -3.98
N GLN A 18 21.91 -1.85 -4.01
CA GLN A 18 22.80 -2.11 -5.15
C GLN A 18 22.38 -3.33 -5.98
N THR A 19 21.21 -3.90 -5.70
CA THR A 19 20.68 -5.03 -6.46
C THR A 19 19.93 -4.53 -7.71
N PHE A 20 20.49 -4.83 -8.88
CA PHE A 20 19.91 -4.46 -10.18
C PHE A 20 19.41 -5.69 -10.94
N SER A 21 18.33 -5.51 -11.72
CA SER A 21 17.99 -6.49 -12.77
C SER A 21 18.60 -6.07 -14.11
N LEU A 22 18.90 -7.04 -14.96
CA LEU A 22 19.59 -6.87 -16.26
C LEU A 22 19.02 -5.75 -17.15
N ASN A 23 17.73 -5.44 -17.01
CA ASN A 23 17.02 -4.47 -17.85
C ASN A 23 16.55 -3.21 -17.09
N ARG A 24 16.88 -3.04 -15.81
CA ARG A 24 16.53 -1.83 -15.06
C ARG A 24 17.75 -0.93 -14.88
N LYS A 25 17.54 0.37 -15.11
CA LYS A 25 18.49 1.43 -14.78
C LYS A 25 18.40 1.89 -13.32
N SER A 26 17.50 1.29 -12.54
CA SER A 26 17.29 1.54 -11.12
C SER A 26 17.45 0.23 -10.34
N PRO A 27 17.73 0.29 -9.03
CA PRO A 27 17.63 -0.87 -8.16
C PRO A 27 16.26 -1.54 -8.25
N LEU A 28 16.17 -2.80 -7.84
CA LEU A 28 14.89 -3.49 -7.68
C LEU A 28 14.03 -2.74 -6.65
N PRO A 29 12.73 -2.54 -6.88
CA PRO A 29 11.83 -2.03 -5.86
C PRO A 29 11.63 -3.12 -4.80
N ILE A 30 12.16 -2.89 -3.61
CA ILE A 30 12.12 -3.82 -2.48
C ILE A 30 11.56 -3.02 -1.30
N ASP A 31 10.68 -3.63 -0.51
CA ASP A 31 10.23 -3.05 0.75
C ASP A 31 10.68 -3.95 1.89
N LEU A 32 11.20 -3.33 2.95
CA LEU A 32 11.48 -3.97 4.22
C LEU A 32 10.38 -3.60 5.19
N GLU A 33 9.66 -4.61 5.68
CA GLU A 33 8.71 -4.43 6.77
C GLU A 33 9.41 -4.69 8.10
N VAL A 34 9.33 -3.73 9.01
CA VAL A 34 9.99 -3.78 10.31
C VAL A 34 8.98 -3.58 11.43
N GLU A 35 9.18 -4.33 12.51
CA GLU A 35 8.38 -4.25 13.73
C GLU A 35 9.30 -3.96 14.92
N TYR A 36 8.79 -3.32 15.97
CA TYR A 36 9.59 -3.04 17.17
C TYR A 36 9.66 -4.29 18.06
N GLY A 37 10.57 -5.20 17.71
CA GLY A 37 10.76 -6.48 18.38
C GLY A 37 9.94 -7.61 17.75
N VAL A 38 9.72 -8.68 18.52
CA VAL A 38 9.01 -9.87 18.04
C VAL A 38 7.51 -9.66 18.19
N PRO A 39 6.72 -9.89 17.13
CA PRO A 39 5.27 -9.78 17.19
C PRO A 39 4.68 -10.91 18.04
N ALA A 40 3.64 -10.63 18.84
CA ALA A 40 3.03 -11.62 19.73
C ALA A 40 2.60 -12.93 19.01
N HIS A 41 2.07 -12.82 17.80
CA HIS A 41 1.63 -13.98 17.01
C HIS A 41 2.79 -14.83 16.45
N LEU A 42 4.03 -14.34 16.49
CA LEU A 42 5.24 -15.10 16.13
C LEU A 42 6.03 -15.56 17.34
N ALA A 43 5.78 -15.02 18.53
CA ALA A 43 6.59 -15.26 19.72
C ALA A 43 6.74 -16.75 20.07
N GLU A 44 5.69 -17.54 19.89
CA GLU A 44 5.66 -18.99 20.16
C GLU A 44 5.93 -19.86 18.91
N VAL A 45 6.30 -19.27 17.78
CA VAL A 45 6.63 -20.01 16.56
C VAL A 45 8.10 -20.48 16.65
N PRO A 46 8.38 -21.77 16.38
CA PRO A 46 9.75 -22.28 16.30
C PRO A 46 10.62 -21.47 15.34
N ALA A 47 11.78 -21.02 15.82
CA ALA A 47 12.66 -20.16 15.04
C ALA A 47 13.36 -20.95 13.92
N LEU A 48 13.48 -20.31 12.76
CA LEU A 48 14.28 -20.79 11.64
C LEU A 48 15.75 -20.42 11.88
N MET A 49 16.58 -21.42 12.16
CA MET A 49 18.02 -21.27 12.40
C MET A 49 18.83 -21.26 11.10
N PRO A 50 20.12 -20.84 11.13
CA PRO A 50 20.97 -20.82 9.95
C PRO A 50 20.96 -22.15 9.18
N GLY A 51 20.89 -22.05 7.85
CA GLY A 51 20.72 -23.22 6.96
C GLY A 51 19.28 -23.71 6.81
N GLY A 52 18.29 -22.97 7.32
CA GLY A 52 16.87 -23.33 7.19
C GLY A 52 16.43 -24.41 8.18
N VAL A 53 17.14 -24.57 9.30
CA VAL A 53 16.86 -25.62 10.28
C VAL A 53 15.85 -25.10 11.30
N VAL A 54 14.67 -25.70 11.35
CA VAL A 54 13.67 -25.38 12.37
C VAL A 54 14.05 -26.08 13.68
N ARG A 55 14.12 -25.33 14.78
CA ARG A 55 14.35 -25.87 16.13
C ARG A 55 13.11 -25.68 16.99
N ASN A 56 12.48 -26.78 17.41
CA ASN A 56 11.25 -26.75 18.22
C ASN A 56 11.46 -26.34 19.69
N ASP A 57 12.71 -26.10 20.09
CA ASP A 57 13.12 -25.69 21.43
C ASP A 57 13.64 -24.25 21.49
N ILE A 58 13.64 -23.54 20.36
CA ILE A 58 14.00 -22.12 20.25
C ILE A 58 12.87 -21.44 19.49
N PHE A 59 12.35 -20.36 20.03
CA PHE A 59 11.21 -19.64 19.46
C PHE A 59 11.62 -18.24 19.03
N TYR A 60 10.86 -17.61 18.12
CA TYR A 60 11.17 -16.23 17.74
C TYR A 60 11.15 -15.27 18.94
N GLY A 61 10.27 -15.52 19.93
CA GLY A 61 10.20 -14.72 21.16
C GLY A 61 11.48 -14.71 21.99
N ASP A 62 12.36 -15.72 21.83
CA ASP A 62 13.66 -15.77 22.51
C ASP A 62 14.65 -14.70 21.99
N PHE A 63 14.34 -14.06 20.85
CA PHE A 63 15.16 -13.03 20.18
C PHE A 63 14.58 -11.62 20.30
N GLU A 64 13.73 -11.34 21.30
CA GLU A 64 13.08 -10.03 21.48
C GLU A 64 14.09 -8.87 21.56
N GLU A 65 15.19 -9.05 22.31
CA GLU A 65 16.24 -8.02 22.47
C GLU A 65 16.96 -7.76 21.14
N GLU A 66 17.37 -8.83 20.44
CA GLU A 66 18.03 -8.74 19.15
C GLU A 66 17.13 -8.10 18.07
N ALA A 67 15.85 -8.46 18.06
CA ALA A 67 14.89 -7.92 17.11
C ALA A 67 14.67 -6.42 17.32
N ARG A 68 14.54 -5.96 18.58
CA ARG A 68 14.43 -4.53 18.91
C ARG A 68 15.69 -3.76 18.53
N GLU A 69 16.88 -4.28 18.88
CA GLU A 69 18.14 -3.62 18.56
C GLU A 69 18.38 -3.58 17.04
N PHE A 70 17.99 -4.62 16.30
CA PHE A 70 18.08 -4.63 14.84
C PHE A 70 17.10 -3.63 14.20
N ALA A 71 15.86 -3.52 14.72
CA ALA A 71 14.91 -2.52 14.24
C ALA A 71 15.45 -1.08 14.45
N ILE A 72 16.01 -0.78 15.62
CA ILE A 72 16.66 0.50 15.92
C ILE A 72 17.83 0.75 14.97
N ALA A 73 18.73 -0.22 14.81
CA ALA A 73 19.88 -0.09 13.93
C ALA A 73 19.48 0.13 12.47
N LEU A 74 18.46 -0.57 11.99
CA LEU A 74 17.92 -0.39 10.65
C LEU A 74 17.38 1.04 10.48
N SER A 75 16.59 1.53 11.43
CA SER A 75 16.08 2.91 11.43
C SER A 75 17.21 3.96 11.46
N GLU A 76 18.25 3.75 12.26
CA GLU A 76 19.44 4.61 12.31
C GLU A 76 20.20 4.64 10.96
N VAL A 77 20.31 3.51 10.25
CA VAL A 77 20.88 3.45 8.89
C VAL A 77 20.04 4.24 7.91
N TYR A 78 18.72 4.05 7.93
CA TYR A 78 17.81 4.79 7.05
C TYR A 78 17.85 6.30 7.33
N ARG A 79 17.91 6.70 8.60
CA ARG A 79 18.08 8.10 9.02
C ARG A 79 19.43 8.68 8.60
N SER A 80 20.49 7.87 8.56
CA SER A 80 21.81 8.34 8.11
C SER A 80 21.85 8.54 6.60
N GLY A 81 21.07 7.76 5.85
CA GLY A 81 21.03 7.79 4.39
C GLY A 81 22.18 7.02 3.74
N ASP A 82 22.32 7.20 2.43
CA ASP A 82 23.39 6.60 1.63
C ASP A 82 24.77 7.20 1.96
N TYR A 83 25.80 6.89 1.16
CA TYR A 83 27.15 7.42 1.39
C TYR A 83 27.25 8.96 1.31
N ARG A 84 26.26 9.62 0.70
CA ARG A 84 26.14 11.08 0.59
C ARG A 84 25.19 11.67 1.64
N GLY A 85 24.57 10.82 2.45
CA GLY A 85 23.52 11.18 3.40
C GLY A 85 22.14 11.32 2.78
N GLU A 86 21.96 10.95 1.50
CA GLU A 86 20.69 11.06 0.78
C GLU A 86 19.76 9.89 1.12
N ALA A 87 18.46 10.06 0.90
CA ALA A 87 17.49 8.99 1.10
C ALA A 87 17.73 7.79 0.16
N PHE A 88 17.49 6.57 0.66
CA PHE A 88 17.49 5.37 -0.18
C PHE A 88 16.23 5.34 -1.06
N ASN A 89 16.42 5.16 -2.36
CA ASN A 89 15.31 4.94 -3.30
C ASN A 89 14.73 3.51 -3.21
N SER A 90 15.55 2.56 -2.75
CA SER A 90 15.19 1.17 -2.47
C SER A 90 16.29 0.55 -1.60
N PRO A 91 15.98 -0.35 -0.66
CA PRO A 91 14.63 -0.73 -0.25
C PRO A 91 13.87 0.41 0.43
N SER A 92 12.54 0.47 0.31
CA SER A 92 11.72 1.33 1.15
C SER A 92 11.53 0.68 2.52
N LEU A 93 11.35 1.49 3.56
CA LEU A 93 11.08 1.00 4.91
C LEU A 93 9.62 1.21 5.29
N VAL A 94 8.98 0.14 5.77
CA VAL A 94 7.59 0.12 6.23
C VAL A 94 7.55 -0.34 7.68
N TYR A 95 7.20 0.56 8.58
CA TYR A 95 7.04 0.25 10.00
C TYR A 95 5.65 -0.28 10.27
N LYS A 96 5.55 -1.48 10.83
CA LYS A 96 4.27 -2.03 11.30
C LYS A 96 4.05 -1.59 12.73
N MET A 97 2.93 -0.90 12.94
CA MET A 97 2.54 -0.44 14.27
C MET A 97 1.53 -1.41 14.85
N ARG A 98 1.91 -2.10 15.93
CA ARG A 98 1.00 -2.91 16.75
C ARG A 98 0.74 -2.28 18.09
N LEU A 99 -0.42 -2.62 18.66
CA LEU A 99 -0.81 -2.10 19.97
C LEU A 99 0.12 -2.61 21.08
N ASP A 100 0.58 -3.86 20.97
CA ASP A 100 1.45 -4.45 21.98
C ASP A 100 2.88 -3.93 21.93
N ASP A 101 3.37 -3.56 20.74
CA ASP A 101 4.70 -2.96 20.59
C ASP A 101 4.79 -1.59 21.28
N ARG A 102 3.69 -0.84 21.34
CA ARG A 102 3.64 0.46 22.04
C ARG A 102 3.83 0.36 23.55
N LYS A 103 3.65 -0.83 24.13
CA LYS A 103 3.84 -1.07 25.58
C LYS A 103 5.27 -1.50 25.90
N LYS A 104 6.09 -1.79 24.89
CA LYS A 104 7.46 -2.23 25.07
C LYS A 104 8.32 -1.06 25.55
N GLU A 105 9.30 -1.36 26.39
CA GLU A 105 10.29 -0.38 26.80
C GLU A 105 10.96 0.26 25.58
N GLY A 106 11.20 1.58 25.58
CA GLY A 106 11.84 2.28 24.45
C GLY A 106 10.99 2.42 23.18
N ALA A 107 9.70 2.04 23.21
CA ALA A 107 8.81 2.21 22.05
C ALA A 107 8.61 3.68 21.67
N ASP A 108 8.52 4.58 22.66
CA ASP A 108 8.38 6.02 22.43
C ASP A 108 9.65 6.60 21.79
N ASP A 109 10.83 6.19 22.25
CA ASP A 109 12.12 6.61 21.66
C ASP A 109 12.27 6.10 20.22
N PHE A 110 11.86 4.85 19.97
CA PHE A 110 11.82 4.29 18.62
C PHE A 110 10.83 5.03 17.73
N ALA A 111 9.66 5.39 18.26
CA ALA A 111 8.68 6.21 17.56
C ALA A 111 9.27 7.56 17.17
N LEU A 112 9.96 8.23 18.09
CA LEU A 112 10.62 9.49 17.79
C LEU A 112 11.71 9.33 16.70
N LEU A 113 12.56 8.30 16.80
CA LEU A 113 13.61 8.01 15.80
C LEU A 113 13.04 7.84 14.38
N MET A 114 11.89 7.17 14.23
CA MET A 114 11.22 7.05 12.94
C MET A 114 10.90 8.45 12.38
N HIS A 115 10.31 9.33 13.19
CA HIS A 115 9.89 10.66 12.75
C HIS A 115 11.05 11.65 12.57
N GLU A 116 12.18 11.46 13.28
CA GLU A 116 13.41 12.18 12.97
C GLU A 116 13.84 11.96 11.53
N SER A 117 13.79 10.72 11.05
CA SER A 117 14.11 10.39 9.66
C SER A 117 13.26 11.19 8.67
N ALA A 118 11.95 11.26 8.90
CA ALA A 118 11.02 12.02 8.09
C ALA A 118 11.29 13.54 8.13
N SER A 119 11.57 14.09 9.31
CA SER A 119 11.88 15.51 9.50
C SER A 119 13.16 15.94 8.78
N GLU A 120 14.12 15.02 8.65
CA GLU A 120 15.37 15.23 7.93
C GLU A 120 15.25 14.90 6.43
N GLY A 121 14.03 14.67 5.93
CA GLY A 121 13.74 14.48 4.51
C GLY A 121 13.90 13.06 3.99
N ARG A 122 13.99 12.05 4.87
CA ARG A 122 14.03 10.64 4.48
C ARG A 122 12.66 10.02 4.65
N PRO A 123 12.06 9.45 3.59
CA PRO A 123 10.70 8.99 3.65
C PRO A 123 10.54 7.81 4.61
N ILE A 124 9.46 7.81 5.36
CA ILE A 124 9.04 6.68 6.20
C ILE A 124 7.63 6.28 5.83
N ASN A 125 7.32 4.99 5.93
CA ASN A 125 5.98 4.47 5.73
C ASN A 125 5.51 3.76 7.01
N LEU A 126 4.26 3.94 7.41
CA LEU A 126 3.71 3.38 8.64
C LEU A 126 2.40 2.65 8.37
N LEU A 127 2.39 1.33 8.63
CA LEU A 127 1.23 0.46 8.51
C LEU A 127 0.57 0.30 9.88
N ASN A 128 -0.67 0.79 9.99
CA ASN A 128 -1.45 0.73 11.22
C ASN A 128 -2.15 -0.61 11.33
N LEU A 129 -1.68 -1.50 12.20
CA LEU A 129 -2.34 -2.77 12.50
C LEU A 129 -3.18 -2.72 13.78
N VAL A 130 -3.43 -1.52 14.31
CA VAL A 130 -4.11 -1.35 15.61
C VAL A 130 -5.58 -0.98 15.44
N SER A 131 -5.87 0.07 14.67
CA SER A 131 -7.22 0.64 14.58
C SER A 131 -7.85 0.54 13.18
N SER A 132 -7.10 0.05 12.19
CA SER A 132 -7.52 -0.01 10.79
C SER A 132 -8.44 -1.17 10.44
N GLY A 133 -8.61 -2.14 11.34
CA GLY A 133 -9.30 -3.41 11.04
C GLY A 133 -8.48 -4.38 10.19
N LEU A 134 -7.21 -4.07 9.91
CA LEU A 134 -6.28 -4.97 9.23
C LEU A 134 -5.94 -6.19 10.10
N GLY A 135 -5.74 -7.33 9.45
CA GLY A 135 -5.35 -8.57 10.11
C GLY A 135 -3.94 -8.48 10.68
N GLN A 136 -3.62 -9.32 11.67
CA GLN A 136 -2.28 -9.36 12.28
C GLN A 136 -1.18 -9.69 11.26
N ARG A 137 -1.53 -10.31 10.14
CA ARG A 137 -0.62 -10.75 9.08
C ARG A 137 -0.60 -9.82 7.87
N SER A 138 -1.31 -8.70 7.93
CA SER A 138 -1.34 -7.78 6.80
C SER A 138 0.05 -7.21 6.52
N SER A 139 0.39 -7.07 5.25
CA SER A 139 1.60 -6.43 4.73
C SER A 139 1.21 -5.27 3.83
N ALA A 140 2.12 -4.33 3.61
CA ALA A 140 1.92 -3.18 2.75
C ALA A 140 3.14 -2.93 1.89
N HIS A 141 2.88 -2.57 0.64
CA HIS A 141 3.91 -2.14 -0.29
C HIS A 141 3.90 -0.61 -0.39
N SER A 142 5.07 -0.01 -0.58
CA SER A 142 5.29 1.44 -0.72
C SER A 142 4.46 2.09 -1.84
N SER A 143 3.94 1.31 -2.78
CA SER A 143 2.94 1.79 -3.77
C SER A 143 1.55 2.07 -3.19
N GLY A 144 1.30 1.75 -1.92
CA GLY A 144 0.00 1.88 -1.25
C GLY A 144 -0.90 0.65 -1.29
N ALA A 145 -0.44 -0.46 -1.87
CA ALA A 145 -1.17 -1.73 -1.83
C ALA A 145 -1.03 -2.35 -0.44
N ILE A 146 -2.14 -2.83 0.11
CA ILE A 146 -2.19 -3.59 1.37
C ILE A 146 -2.65 -5.00 1.04
N TYR A 147 -1.89 -5.97 1.50
CA TYR A 147 -2.20 -7.39 1.42
C TYR A 147 -2.70 -7.80 2.80
N PRO A 148 -3.99 -8.18 2.94
CA PRO A 148 -4.60 -8.33 4.26
C PRO A 148 -4.05 -9.53 5.05
N GLY A 149 -3.34 -10.46 4.42
CA GLY A 149 -2.90 -11.70 5.05
C GLY A 149 -4.08 -12.60 5.33
N GLY A 150 -4.44 -13.49 4.40
CA GLY A 150 -5.57 -14.40 4.62
C GLY A 150 -6.11 -15.04 3.35
N GLY A 151 -5.66 -16.26 3.08
CA GLY A 151 -6.37 -17.23 2.26
C GLY A 151 -6.95 -18.32 3.16
N SER A 152 -8.25 -18.28 3.42
CA SER A 152 -9.14 -19.33 3.99
C SER A 152 -8.69 -20.23 5.18
N SER A 153 -7.54 -20.06 5.81
CA SER A 153 -7.20 -20.78 7.05
C SER A 153 -6.18 -20.02 7.89
N ASP A 154 -6.65 -19.44 8.99
CA ASP A 154 -5.82 -18.92 10.10
C ASP A 154 -5.00 -20.01 10.83
N GLU A 155 -5.20 -21.29 10.47
CA GLU A 155 -4.64 -22.45 11.18
C GLU A 155 -3.15 -22.73 10.95
N THR A 156 -2.47 -21.99 10.06
CA THR A 156 -1.09 -22.31 9.65
C THR A 156 -0.09 -21.19 9.96
N VAL A 157 -0.09 -20.65 11.18
CA VAL A 157 0.98 -19.75 11.68
C VAL A 157 2.37 -20.44 11.73
N SER A 158 2.41 -21.77 11.55
CA SER A 158 3.62 -22.60 11.47
C SER A 158 4.23 -22.75 10.06
N GLU A 159 3.61 -22.26 8.98
CA GLU A 159 4.04 -22.50 7.59
C GLU A 159 4.68 -21.27 6.94
N LEU A 160 5.72 -20.72 7.56
CA LEU A 160 6.55 -19.69 6.94
C LEU A 160 7.32 -20.24 5.72
N PRO A 161 7.51 -19.45 4.63
CA PRO A 161 7.01 -18.08 4.43
C PRO A 161 5.59 -18.04 3.84
N TYR A 162 4.82 -17.02 4.23
CA TYR A 162 3.53 -16.71 3.62
C TYR A 162 3.71 -15.81 2.41
N LEU A 163 3.33 -16.31 1.23
CA LEU A 163 3.47 -15.57 -0.02
C LEU A 163 2.10 -15.04 -0.47
N GLU A 164 1.85 -13.75 -0.23
CA GLU A 164 0.78 -13.02 -0.90
C GLU A 164 1.37 -12.20 -2.05
N SER A 165 0.61 -12.05 -3.13
CA SER A 165 1.04 -11.24 -4.26
C SER A 165 -0.14 -10.63 -4.99
N ALA A 166 0.06 -9.45 -5.56
CA ALA A 166 -0.80 -8.92 -6.60
C ALA A 166 -0.37 -9.50 -7.96
N LEU A 167 -1.27 -10.22 -8.63
CA LEU A 167 -1.00 -10.73 -9.98
C LEU A 167 -1.01 -9.62 -11.02
N GLN A 168 -1.88 -8.65 -10.81
CA GLN A 168 -2.13 -7.54 -11.70
C GLN A 168 -2.72 -6.37 -10.90
N HIS A 169 -2.28 -5.15 -11.24
CA HIS A 169 -2.89 -3.90 -10.80
C HIS A 169 -3.44 -3.18 -12.03
N THR A 170 -4.76 -2.99 -12.09
CA THR A 170 -5.45 -2.30 -13.19
C THR A 170 -6.23 -1.11 -12.64
N THR A 171 -6.00 0.09 -13.17
CA THR A 171 -6.57 1.33 -12.63
C THR A 171 -7.65 1.89 -13.53
N LEU A 172 -8.80 2.22 -12.93
CA LEU A 172 -9.93 2.88 -13.57
C LEU A 172 -9.72 4.40 -13.68
N ASN A 173 -10.00 4.95 -14.86
CA ASN A 173 -10.09 6.39 -15.08
C ASN A 173 -11.55 6.83 -14.82
N LEU A 174 -11.86 7.28 -13.59
CA LEU A 174 -13.22 7.66 -13.21
C LEU A 174 -13.73 8.91 -13.97
N PRO A 175 -12.93 9.97 -14.19
CA PRO A 175 -13.38 11.10 -15.00
C PRO A 175 -13.85 10.69 -16.41
N ARG A 176 -13.15 9.74 -17.04
CA ARG A 176 -13.50 9.24 -18.38
C ARG A 176 -14.92 8.67 -18.46
N THR A 177 -15.43 8.02 -17.40
CA THR A 177 -16.78 7.45 -17.43
C THR A 177 -17.84 8.54 -17.42
N VAL A 178 -17.59 9.67 -16.74
CA VAL A 178 -18.45 10.86 -16.77
C VAL A 178 -18.48 11.50 -18.16
N TYR A 179 -17.31 11.69 -18.79
CA TYR A 179 -17.27 12.31 -20.12
C TYR A 179 -17.95 11.45 -21.18
N LYS A 180 -17.85 10.12 -21.09
CA LYS A 180 -18.55 9.19 -21.99
C LYS A 180 -20.06 9.20 -21.80
N SER A 181 -20.55 9.44 -20.58
CA SER A 181 -21.99 9.42 -20.28
C SER A 181 -22.71 10.72 -20.62
N GLY A 182 -21.95 11.81 -20.87
CA GLY A 182 -22.50 13.15 -21.05
C GLY A 182 -23.21 13.66 -19.79
N GLY A 183 -22.76 13.25 -18.60
CA GLY A 183 -23.31 13.68 -17.31
C GLY A 183 -24.68 13.07 -16.96
N LYS A 184 -25.02 11.91 -17.53
CA LYS A 184 -26.26 11.18 -17.23
C LYS A 184 -25.95 9.97 -16.35
N GLU A 185 -26.84 9.65 -15.42
CA GLU A 185 -26.61 8.65 -14.37
C GLU A 185 -26.52 7.22 -14.91
N ASP A 186 -27.57 6.73 -15.58
CA ASP A 186 -27.57 5.35 -16.11
C ASP A 186 -26.39 5.11 -17.07
N PRO A 187 -26.12 5.99 -18.06
CA PRO A 187 -24.98 5.80 -18.95
C PRO A 187 -23.62 5.95 -18.25
N PHE A 188 -23.56 6.62 -17.09
CA PHE A 188 -22.33 6.71 -16.29
C PHE A 188 -22.00 5.37 -15.64
N PHE A 189 -22.96 4.74 -14.97
CA PHE A 189 -22.75 3.44 -14.35
C PHE A 189 -22.55 2.34 -15.41
N GLU A 190 -23.24 2.40 -16.56
CA GLU A 190 -22.96 1.49 -17.69
C GLU A 190 -21.51 1.62 -18.21
N ALA A 191 -20.99 2.86 -18.29
CA ALA A 191 -19.61 3.10 -18.70
C ALA A 191 -18.59 2.61 -17.65
N LEU A 192 -18.92 2.73 -16.36
CA LEU A 192 -18.13 2.21 -15.25
C LEU A 192 -18.10 0.68 -15.25
N ASP A 193 -19.25 0.03 -15.42
CA ASP A 193 -19.37 -1.42 -15.54
C ASP A 193 -18.59 -1.96 -16.72
N SER A 194 -18.70 -1.29 -17.88
CA SER A 194 -17.91 -1.65 -19.07
C SER A 194 -16.40 -1.58 -18.82
N ALA A 195 -15.93 -0.61 -18.02
CA ALA A 195 -14.53 -0.49 -17.65
C ALA A 195 -14.09 -1.56 -16.65
N LEU A 196 -14.97 -1.90 -15.69
CA LEU A 196 -14.77 -2.98 -14.73
C LEU A 196 -14.66 -4.34 -15.44
N ASP A 197 -15.58 -4.65 -16.34
CA ASP A 197 -15.55 -5.91 -17.10
C ASP A 197 -14.26 -6.06 -17.91
N LEU A 198 -13.78 -4.97 -18.51
CA LEU A 198 -12.49 -4.97 -19.22
C LEU A 198 -11.31 -5.22 -18.28
N ALA A 199 -11.35 -4.65 -17.07
CA ALA A 199 -10.33 -4.89 -16.05
C ALA A 199 -10.37 -6.35 -15.55
N ARG A 200 -11.57 -6.92 -15.39
CA ARG A 200 -11.78 -8.34 -15.04
C ARG A 200 -11.14 -9.26 -16.09
N GLU A 201 -11.39 -8.96 -17.36
CA GLU A 201 -10.83 -9.72 -18.47
C GLU A 201 -9.29 -9.63 -18.52
N ALA A 202 -8.73 -8.44 -18.28
CA ALA A 202 -7.28 -8.28 -18.20
C ALA A 202 -6.65 -9.13 -17.08
N GLY A 203 -7.30 -9.20 -15.91
CA GLY A 203 -6.88 -10.06 -14.80
C GLY A 203 -6.93 -11.56 -15.15
N ARG A 204 -8.00 -12.01 -15.81
CA ARG A 204 -8.15 -13.39 -16.29
C ARG A 204 -7.07 -13.78 -17.29
N ILE A 205 -6.83 -12.94 -18.29
CA ILE A 205 -5.76 -13.14 -19.29
C ILE A 205 -4.40 -13.26 -18.58
N LYS A 206 -4.12 -12.38 -17.61
CA LYS A 206 -2.86 -12.42 -16.85
C LYS A 206 -2.70 -13.74 -16.11
N ARG A 207 -3.74 -14.20 -15.41
CA ARG A 207 -3.75 -15.47 -14.68
C ARG A 207 -3.50 -16.66 -15.60
N ASP A 208 -4.17 -16.71 -16.75
CA ASP A 208 -3.97 -17.76 -17.76
C ASP A 208 -2.55 -17.79 -18.34
N VAL A 209 -1.96 -16.61 -18.57
CA VAL A 209 -0.57 -16.51 -19.02
C VAL A 209 0.39 -17.01 -17.94
N LEU A 210 0.22 -16.59 -16.68
CA LEU A 210 1.07 -17.04 -15.57
C LEU A 210 0.97 -18.56 -15.37
N SER A 211 -0.24 -19.11 -15.35
CA SER A 211 -0.49 -20.56 -15.22
C SER A 211 0.24 -21.36 -16.30
N ARG A 212 0.15 -20.94 -17.57
CA ARG A 212 0.86 -21.59 -18.68
C ARG A 212 2.39 -21.49 -18.53
N ARG A 213 2.90 -20.34 -18.10
CA ARG A 213 4.35 -20.12 -17.92
C ARG A 213 4.94 -20.88 -16.75
N MET A 214 4.18 -21.05 -15.66
CA MET A 214 4.56 -21.92 -14.55
C MET A 214 4.59 -23.38 -15.02
N LYS A 215 3.55 -23.85 -15.72
CA LYS A 215 3.49 -25.23 -16.27
C LYS A 215 4.59 -25.53 -17.29
N SER A 216 5.01 -24.54 -18.08
CA SER A 216 6.09 -24.71 -19.06
C SER A 216 7.49 -24.63 -18.46
N GLY A 217 7.62 -24.39 -17.16
CA GLY A 217 8.91 -24.19 -16.49
C GLY A 217 9.59 -22.84 -16.77
N SER A 218 8.92 -21.92 -17.48
CA SER A 218 9.46 -20.57 -17.74
C SER A 218 9.44 -19.67 -16.50
N LEU A 219 8.63 -20.03 -15.50
CA LEU A 219 8.58 -19.43 -14.17
C LEU A 219 8.89 -20.49 -13.10
N SER A 220 10.00 -21.21 -13.27
CA SER A 220 10.36 -22.36 -12.42
C SER A 220 10.42 -22.01 -10.94
N PHE A 221 11.00 -20.87 -10.57
CA PHE A 221 11.08 -20.42 -9.17
C PHE A 221 9.71 -20.35 -8.49
N PHE A 222 8.67 -19.89 -9.21
CA PHE A 222 7.31 -19.84 -8.68
C PHE A 222 6.60 -21.20 -8.75
N ALA A 223 7.06 -22.09 -9.63
CA ALA A 223 6.49 -23.43 -9.81
C ALA A 223 7.16 -24.50 -8.91
N GLU A 224 8.24 -24.14 -8.21
CA GLU A 224 8.89 -25.01 -7.24
C GLU A 224 7.94 -25.33 -6.07
N SER A 225 8.12 -26.49 -5.45
CA SER A 225 7.32 -26.94 -4.31
C SER A 225 8.25 -27.15 -3.12
N SER A 226 7.84 -26.68 -1.94
CA SER A 226 8.51 -26.97 -0.68
C SER A 226 7.67 -28.02 0.06
N GLY A 227 8.12 -29.28 0.03
CA GLY A 227 7.32 -30.39 0.54
C GLY A 227 6.08 -30.67 -0.32
N GLU A 228 4.89 -30.73 0.31
CA GLU A 228 3.62 -31.06 -0.36
C GLU A 228 2.88 -29.84 -0.95
N LYS A 229 3.36 -28.62 -0.68
CA LYS A 229 2.72 -27.37 -1.12
C LYS A 229 3.56 -26.64 -2.17
N PRO A 230 2.93 -26.02 -3.19
CA PRO A 230 3.65 -25.15 -4.12
C PRO A 230 4.20 -23.93 -3.36
N TYR A 231 5.39 -23.47 -3.75
CA TYR A 231 5.98 -22.24 -3.21
C TYR A 231 5.07 -21.02 -3.43
N PHE A 232 4.42 -20.97 -4.60
CA PHE A 232 3.44 -19.94 -4.93
C PHE A 232 2.13 -20.56 -5.43
N ASP A 233 1.04 -20.36 -4.69
CA ASP A 233 -0.30 -20.70 -5.15
C ASP A 233 -0.90 -19.52 -5.94
N LEU A 234 -1.01 -19.70 -7.25
CA LEU A 234 -1.60 -18.70 -8.14
C LEU A 234 -3.03 -18.33 -7.70
N ASN A 235 -3.80 -19.26 -7.13
CA ASN A 235 -5.18 -19.01 -6.67
C ASN A 235 -5.24 -18.03 -5.49
N GLN A 236 -4.17 -17.92 -4.70
CA GLN A 236 -4.04 -16.93 -3.63
C GLN A 236 -3.62 -15.55 -4.14
N GLY A 237 -3.24 -15.43 -5.41
CA GLY A 237 -2.88 -14.17 -6.03
C GLY A 237 -4.08 -13.23 -6.16
N ILE A 238 -3.88 -11.99 -5.72
CA ILE A 238 -4.88 -10.92 -5.67
C ILE A 238 -4.91 -10.17 -7.01
N ASN A 239 -6.10 -9.91 -7.53
CA ASN A 239 -6.31 -8.94 -8.59
C ASN A 239 -6.62 -7.57 -7.96
N LEU A 240 -5.72 -6.61 -8.12
CA LEU A 240 -5.90 -5.24 -7.61
C LEU A 240 -6.60 -4.39 -8.68
N ILE A 241 -7.75 -3.84 -8.31
CA ILE A 241 -8.43 -2.81 -9.08
C ILE A 241 -8.18 -1.48 -8.39
N GLY A 242 -7.56 -0.57 -9.11
CA GLY A 242 -7.28 0.79 -8.67
C GLY A 242 -8.25 1.79 -9.28
N TYR A 243 -8.23 3.03 -8.80
CA TYR A 243 -8.93 4.14 -9.45
C TYR A 243 -8.15 5.45 -9.28
N VAL A 244 -8.41 6.40 -10.18
CA VAL A 244 -7.92 7.79 -10.06
C VAL A 244 -8.99 8.79 -10.47
N GLY A 245 -8.84 10.02 -9.96
CA GLY A 245 -9.66 11.16 -10.36
C GLY A 245 -11.07 11.17 -9.78
N LEU A 246 -11.30 10.61 -8.59
CA LEU A 246 -12.64 10.61 -7.99
C LEU A 246 -13.18 12.04 -7.81
N ASN A 247 -12.36 12.97 -7.29
CA ASN A 247 -12.80 14.36 -7.12
C ASN A 247 -13.14 15.01 -8.46
N ASN A 248 -12.35 14.73 -9.49
CA ASN A 248 -12.57 15.23 -10.85
C ASN A 248 -13.85 14.64 -11.47
N ALA A 249 -14.14 13.36 -11.24
CA ALA A 249 -15.37 12.71 -11.71
C ALA A 249 -16.60 13.33 -11.04
N VAL A 250 -16.58 13.50 -9.72
CA VAL A 250 -17.67 14.14 -8.97
C VAL A 250 -17.90 15.57 -9.46
N LYS A 251 -16.82 16.35 -9.62
CA LYS A 251 -16.89 17.73 -10.13
C LYS A 251 -17.40 17.79 -11.57
N ALA A 252 -16.95 16.90 -12.44
CA ALA A 252 -17.41 16.86 -13.82
C ALA A 252 -18.90 16.49 -13.93
N TYR A 253 -19.41 15.68 -13.00
CA TYR A 253 -20.79 15.21 -13.01
C TYR A 253 -21.76 16.21 -12.33
N LEU A 254 -21.39 16.75 -11.16
CA LEU A 254 -22.26 17.60 -10.34
C LEU A 254 -21.94 19.10 -10.43
N GLY A 255 -20.76 19.47 -10.93
CA GLY A 255 -20.26 20.85 -10.88
C GLY A 255 -19.59 21.24 -9.56
N GLU A 256 -19.60 20.35 -8.56
CA GLU A 256 -19.01 20.55 -7.23
C GLU A 256 -18.04 19.42 -6.88
N GLU A 257 -17.00 19.71 -6.10
CA GLU A 257 -16.06 18.74 -5.56
C GLU A 257 -16.67 17.96 -4.39
N PHE A 258 -16.21 16.73 -4.13
CA PHE A 258 -16.84 15.84 -3.13
C PHE A 258 -16.83 16.40 -1.69
N HIS A 259 -16.04 17.45 -1.44
CA HIS A 259 -15.93 18.08 -0.13
C HIS A 259 -16.71 19.39 0.00
N GLU A 260 -17.29 19.90 -1.09
CA GLU A 260 -18.04 21.16 -1.09
C GLU A 260 -19.47 20.99 -0.55
N SER A 261 -20.08 19.82 -0.76
CA SER A 261 -21.41 19.50 -0.22
C SER A 261 -21.55 18.03 0.21
N GLY A 262 -22.48 17.77 1.12
CA GLY A 262 -22.80 16.38 1.54
C GLY A 262 -23.34 15.55 0.38
N TYR A 263 -24.10 16.17 -0.53
CA TYR A 263 -24.62 15.53 -1.73
C TYR A 263 -23.50 15.11 -2.69
N ALA A 264 -22.51 15.98 -2.94
CA ALA A 264 -21.34 15.64 -3.75
C ALA A 264 -20.51 14.52 -3.12
N ARG A 265 -20.40 14.52 -1.78
CA ARG A 265 -19.73 13.44 -1.05
C ARG A 265 -20.45 12.10 -1.21
N ASP A 266 -21.75 12.08 -0.99
CA ASP A 266 -22.57 10.86 -1.10
C ASP A 266 -22.50 10.27 -2.51
N PHE A 267 -22.46 11.12 -3.54
CA PHE A 267 -22.24 10.69 -4.92
C PHE A 267 -20.85 10.10 -5.13
N GLY A 268 -19.79 10.74 -4.63
CA GLY A 268 -18.46 10.13 -4.66
C GLY A 268 -18.43 8.76 -3.97
N VAL A 269 -19.10 8.62 -2.83
CA VAL A 269 -19.17 7.38 -2.06
C VAL A 269 -19.94 6.31 -2.83
N SER A 270 -21.02 6.68 -3.55
CA SER A 270 -21.77 5.73 -4.36
C SER A 270 -20.94 5.15 -5.51
N ILE A 271 -20.08 5.95 -6.15
CA ILE A 271 -19.15 5.48 -7.20
C ILE A 271 -18.21 4.41 -6.64
N ILE A 272 -17.52 4.71 -5.53
CA ILE A 272 -16.55 3.77 -4.95
C ILE A 272 -17.25 2.53 -4.38
N ARG A 273 -18.44 2.70 -3.80
CA ARG A 273 -19.26 1.58 -3.31
C ARG A 273 -19.67 0.65 -4.45
N HIS A 274 -20.11 1.20 -5.57
CA HIS A 274 -20.47 0.42 -6.76
C HIS A 274 -19.31 -0.44 -7.25
N VAL A 275 -18.11 0.13 -7.32
CA VAL A 275 -16.88 -0.63 -7.65
C VAL A 275 -16.64 -1.73 -6.62
N SER A 276 -16.61 -1.38 -5.33
CA SER A 276 -16.35 -2.32 -4.24
C SER A 276 -17.35 -3.49 -4.23
N ASP A 277 -18.65 -3.21 -4.34
CA ASP A 277 -19.71 -4.23 -4.35
C ASP A 277 -19.61 -5.14 -5.58
N THR A 278 -19.21 -4.60 -6.73
CA THR A 278 -18.96 -5.37 -7.95
C THR A 278 -17.81 -6.36 -7.77
N LEU A 279 -16.69 -5.92 -7.18
CA LEU A 279 -15.56 -6.81 -6.90
C LEU A 279 -15.94 -7.92 -5.93
N HIS A 280 -16.62 -7.61 -4.82
CA HIS A 280 -17.14 -8.61 -3.89
C HIS A 280 -18.15 -9.58 -4.56
N GLY A 281 -18.89 -9.11 -5.56
CA GLY A 281 -19.70 -9.96 -6.43
C GLY A 281 -18.85 -10.98 -7.18
N TRP A 282 -17.78 -10.55 -7.83
CA TRP A 282 -16.85 -11.43 -8.56
C TRP A 282 -16.14 -12.42 -7.65
N GLU A 283 -15.75 -12.01 -6.44
CA GLU A 283 -15.14 -12.91 -5.45
C GLU A 283 -16.09 -14.04 -5.06
N ARG A 284 -17.36 -13.70 -4.75
CA ARG A 284 -18.39 -14.71 -4.43
C ARG A 284 -18.70 -15.64 -5.59
N GLU A 285 -18.69 -15.13 -6.82
CA GLU A 285 -18.98 -15.90 -8.03
C GLU A 285 -17.84 -16.87 -8.39
N SER A 286 -16.60 -16.41 -8.33
CA SER A 286 -15.44 -17.12 -8.90
C SER A 286 -14.52 -17.77 -7.87
N GLY A 287 -14.57 -17.33 -6.60
CA GLY A 287 -13.60 -17.69 -5.57
C GLY A 287 -12.22 -17.03 -5.75
N GLU A 288 -12.03 -16.22 -6.79
CA GLU A 288 -10.82 -15.42 -6.99
C GLU A 288 -10.81 -14.20 -6.06
N ARG A 289 -9.62 -13.75 -5.65
CA ARG A 289 -9.46 -12.54 -4.81
C ARG A 289 -9.42 -11.28 -5.68
N TRP A 290 -10.31 -10.34 -5.42
CA TRP A 290 -10.46 -9.06 -6.12
C TRP A 290 -10.57 -7.93 -5.11
N HIS A 291 -9.54 -7.09 -5.03
CA HIS A 291 -9.46 -6.04 -4.02
C HIS A 291 -9.42 -4.65 -4.67
N LEU A 292 -10.18 -3.72 -4.08
CA LEU A 292 -10.17 -2.30 -4.47
C LEU A 292 -9.06 -1.58 -3.74
N CYS A 293 -8.19 -0.87 -4.45
CA CYS A 293 -7.12 -0.08 -3.85
C CYS A 293 -7.09 1.35 -4.36
N SER A 294 -6.56 2.26 -3.56
CA SER A 294 -6.26 3.62 -4.01
C SER A 294 -4.94 3.59 -4.79
N THR A 295 -4.98 3.83 -6.10
CA THR A 295 -3.76 4.02 -6.90
C THR A 295 -3.10 5.36 -6.55
N SER A 296 -1.89 5.31 -5.98
CA SER A 296 -1.01 6.47 -5.81
C SER A 296 -0.01 6.51 -6.96
N SER A 297 -0.27 7.36 -7.95
CA SER A 297 0.59 7.51 -9.13
C SER A 297 0.29 8.82 -9.87
N PRO A 298 0.97 9.91 -9.49
CA PRO A 298 0.76 11.22 -10.12
C PRO A 298 0.97 11.18 -11.65
N GLY A 299 1.95 10.39 -12.10
CA GLY A 299 2.21 10.19 -13.53
C GLY A 299 1.07 9.49 -14.28
N LEU A 300 0.33 8.58 -13.62
CA LEU A 300 -0.84 7.94 -14.22
C LEU A 300 -2.03 8.91 -14.29
N ALA A 301 -2.28 9.66 -13.21
CA ALA A 301 -3.34 10.65 -13.16
C ALA A 301 -3.15 11.74 -14.23
N GLN A 302 -1.91 12.22 -14.39
CA GLN A 302 -1.54 13.15 -15.47
C GLN A 302 -1.71 12.51 -16.85
N ARG A 303 -1.21 11.28 -17.05
CA ARG A 303 -1.33 10.56 -18.34
C ARG A 303 -2.80 10.41 -18.76
N PHE A 304 -3.69 10.02 -17.85
CA PHE A 304 -5.10 9.89 -18.15
C PHE A 304 -5.73 11.24 -18.53
N ALA A 305 -5.45 12.30 -17.78
CA ALA A 305 -5.98 13.62 -18.10
C ALA A 305 -5.50 14.12 -19.48
N VAL A 306 -4.24 13.89 -19.84
CA VAL A 306 -3.69 14.23 -21.18
C VAL A 306 -4.34 13.44 -22.31
N LEU A 307 -4.62 12.15 -22.10
CA LEU A 307 -5.31 11.33 -23.10
C LEU A 307 -6.77 11.73 -23.28
N ASP A 308 -7.40 12.21 -22.21
CA ASP A 308 -8.80 12.62 -22.21
C ASP A 308 -8.95 14.02 -22.81
N SER A 309 -8.01 14.95 -22.57
CA SER A 309 -8.05 16.31 -23.14
C SER A 309 -7.92 16.33 -24.66
N GLY A 310 -7.33 15.29 -25.25
CA GLY A 310 -7.33 15.09 -26.70
C GLY A 310 -8.67 14.64 -27.29
N GLN A 311 -9.65 14.24 -26.46
CA GLN A 311 -10.93 13.67 -26.90
C GLN A 311 -12.16 14.41 -26.36
N PHE A 312 -12.05 15.06 -25.21
CA PHE A 312 -13.13 15.82 -24.59
C PHE A 312 -12.67 17.24 -24.27
N SER A 313 -13.53 18.21 -24.57
CA SER A 313 -13.29 19.63 -24.29
C SER A 313 -13.45 20.00 -22.81
N GLU A 314 -14.11 19.14 -22.04
CA GLU A 314 -14.57 19.33 -20.66
C GLU A 314 -13.53 18.90 -19.62
N VAL A 315 -12.33 18.48 -20.06
CA VAL A 315 -11.25 18.08 -19.14
C VAL A 315 -10.69 19.30 -18.43
N ALA A 316 -10.90 19.36 -17.13
CA ALA A 316 -10.42 20.45 -16.29
C ALA A 316 -8.90 20.37 -16.08
N SER A 317 -8.23 21.54 -16.10
CA SER A 317 -6.85 21.70 -15.64
C SER A 317 -6.77 21.64 -14.11
N VAL A 318 -5.66 21.11 -13.58
CA VAL A 318 -5.32 21.23 -12.15
C VAL A 318 -4.78 22.62 -11.84
N SER A 319 -4.73 22.96 -10.56
CA SER A 319 -4.06 24.14 -10.02
C SER A 319 -2.65 24.30 -10.62
N GLY A 320 -2.39 25.42 -11.30
CA GLY A 320 -1.11 25.70 -11.99
C GLY A 320 -1.17 25.62 -13.52
N GLY A 321 -2.32 25.27 -14.12
CA GLY A 321 -2.51 25.29 -15.57
C GLY A 321 -2.06 24.02 -16.29
N GLU A 322 -1.57 23.01 -15.55
CA GLU A 322 -1.30 21.69 -16.09
C GLU A 322 -2.56 20.82 -16.12
N VAL A 323 -2.68 19.95 -17.12
CA VAL A 323 -3.79 18.99 -17.23
C VAL A 323 -3.47 17.76 -16.38
N GLY A 324 -4.35 17.42 -15.45
CA GLY A 324 -4.14 16.32 -14.51
C GLY A 324 -5.41 15.95 -13.75
N TYR A 325 -5.41 14.77 -13.15
CA TYR A 325 -6.44 14.34 -12.21
C TYR A 325 -5.86 14.23 -10.80
N SER A 326 -6.73 14.25 -9.81
CA SER A 326 -6.40 13.87 -8.44
C SER A 326 -6.06 12.38 -8.37
N ASP A 327 -5.08 12.03 -7.54
CA ASP A 327 -4.78 10.63 -7.23
C ASP A 327 -5.96 10.04 -6.44
N SER A 328 -6.48 8.88 -6.86
CA SER A 328 -7.55 8.17 -6.19
C SER A 328 -8.70 9.07 -5.69
N CYS A 329 -8.83 9.24 -4.37
CA CYS A 329 -9.81 10.06 -3.67
C CYS A 329 -9.19 11.30 -3.00
N GLU A 330 -8.05 11.78 -3.48
CA GLU A 330 -7.41 12.98 -2.96
C GLU A 330 -8.21 14.25 -3.28
N PHE A 331 -8.07 15.23 -2.40
CA PHE A 331 -8.63 16.56 -2.58
C PHE A 331 -7.87 17.33 -3.65
N SER A 332 -8.54 18.29 -4.29
CA SER A 332 -7.87 19.23 -5.19
C SER A 332 -6.77 20.03 -4.45
N PRO A 333 -5.64 20.35 -5.12
CA PRO A 333 -4.60 21.18 -4.52
C PRO A 333 -5.16 22.54 -4.08
N GLY A 334 -4.99 22.87 -2.80
CA GLY A 334 -5.49 24.12 -2.22
C GLY A 334 -6.92 24.05 -1.64
N ALA A 335 -7.55 22.86 -1.61
CA ALA A 335 -8.81 22.65 -0.92
C ALA A 335 -8.75 23.14 0.53
N LYS A 336 -9.67 24.02 0.93
CA LYS A 336 -9.71 24.64 2.27
C LYS A 336 -10.50 23.77 3.24
N VAL A 337 -9.95 22.60 3.56
CA VAL A 337 -10.54 21.63 4.50
C VAL A 337 -9.52 21.36 5.60
N ASP A 338 -9.92 21.52 6.86
CA ASP A 338 -9.05 21.22 8.00
C ASP A 338 -8.70 19.73 8.06
N PHE A 339 -7.59 19.40 8.70
CA PHE A 339 -7.06 18.04 8.75
C PHE A 339 -8.08 17.01 9.27
N THR A 340 -8.74 17.29 10.40
CA THR A 340 -9.72 16.38 11.01
C THR A 340 -10.91 16.13 10.09
N SER A 341 -11.45 17.18 9.46
CA SER A 341 -12.53 17.05 8.48
C SER A 341 -12.09 16.28 7.24
N ARG A 342 -10.87 16.52 6.73
CA ARG A 342 -10.27 15.79 5.61
C ARG A 342 -10.23 14.30 5.93
N GLN A 343 -9.69 13.91 7.09
CA GLN A 343 -9.57 12.49 7.46
C GLN A 343 -10.93 11.82 7.64
N LYS A 344 -11.95 12.53 8.17
CA LYS A 344 -13.32 11.99 8.25
C LYS A 344 -13.91 11.70 6.88
N ILE A 345 -13.77 12.62 5.93
CA ILE A 345 -14.25 12.45 4.56
C ILE A 345 -13.51 11.29 3.87
N LEU A 346 -12.17 11.27 3.95
CA LEU A 346 -11.37 10.20 3.33
C LEU A 346 -11.67 8.83 3.93
N ALA A 347 -11.98 8.75 5.23
CA ALA A 347 -12.35 7.50 5.86
C ALA A 347 -13.61 6.86 5.24
N GLU A 348 -14.55 7.65 4.71
CA GLU A 348 -15.75 7.13 4.02
C GLU A 348 -15.37 6.36 2.74
N PHE A 349 -14.37 6.83 2.00
CA PHE A 349 -13.85 6.14 0.81
C PHE A 349 -12.93 4.98 1.16
N ARG A 350 -11.98 5.18 2.10
CA ARG A 350 -10.97 4.18 2.46
C ARG A 350 -11.58 2.88 2.98
N ARG A 351 -12.71 2.95 3.69
CA ARG A 351 -13.45 1.77 4.19
C ARG A 351 -13.94 0.85 3.08
N LEU A 352 -14.06 1.35 1.85
CA LEU A 352 -14.49 0.59 0.69
C LEU A 352 -13.30 -0.03 -0.08
N SER A 353 -12.07 0.41 0.22
CA SER A 353 -10.82 0.00 -0.46
C SER A 353 -10.09 -1.10 0.32
N THR A 354 -10.50 -2.36 0.11
CA THR A 354 -9.96 -3.56 0.79
C THR A 354 -8.54 -3.96 0.39
N GLY A 355 -8.00 -3.39 -0.70
CA GLY A 355 -6.66 -3.63 -1.24
C GLY A 355 -5.65 -2.54 -0.89
N GLY A 356 -6.03 -1.62 0.00
CA GLY A 356 -5.13 -0.60 0.55
C GLY A 356 -5.40 0.82 0.08
N SER A 357 -5.07 1.76 0.96
CA SER A 357 -5.06 3.18 0.68
C SER A 357 -3.97 3.85 1.50
N ARG A 358 -3.02 4.51 0.83
CA ARG A 358 -1.89 5.20 1.45
C ARG A 358 -2.13 6.70 1.46
N GLU A 359 -2.13 7.30 2.64
CA GLU A 359 -2.10 8.77 2.79
C GLU A 359 -0.65 9.25 2.66
N ILE A 360 -0.39 10.27 1.85
CA ILE A 360 0.92 10.93 1.79
C ILE A 360 0.83 12.23 2.59
N VAL A 361 1.70 12.39 3.58
CA VAL A 361 1.76 13.57 4.45
C VAL A 361 3.07 14.30 4.23
N CYS A 362 3.01 15.60 3.98
CA CYS A 362 4.21 16.42 3.84
C CYS A 362 4.97 16.51 5.16
N SER A 363 6.28 16.21 5.12
CA SER A 363 7.20 16.36 6.25
C SER A 363 7.99 17.67 6.24
N SER A 364 7.99 18.39 5.12
CA SER A 364 8.82 19.57 4.91
C SER A 364 8.60 20.65 5.98
N GLY A 365 9.69 21.02 6.66
CA GLY A 365 9.71 22.10 7.65
C GLY A 365 9.07 21.77 9.01
N ARG A 366 8.84 20.49 9.30
CA ARG A 366 8.16 20.03 10.53
C ARG A 366 9.12 19.31 11.47
N SER A 367 8.93 19.47 12.78
CA SER A 367 9.75 18.78 13.78
C SER A 367 9.37 17.30 13.92
N PRO A 368 10.27 16.44 14.43
CA PRO A 368 9.94 15.04 14.73
C PRO A 368 8.69 14.89 15.60
N GLU A 369 8.53 15.75 16.61
CA GLU A 369 7.38 15.74 17.53
C GLU A 369 6.07 16.12 16.83
N GLU A 370 6.09 17.12 15.93
CA GLU A 370 4.92 17.50 15.13
C GLU A 370 4.48 16.38 14.18
N LEU A 371 5.46 15.65 13.61
CA LEU A 371 5.18 14.50 12.75
C LEU A 371 4.64 13.32 13.57
N LEU A 372 5.20 13.06 14.75
CA LEU A 372 4.70 12.05 15.68
C LEU A 372 3.27 12.36 16.14
N GLU A 373 2.97 13.60 16.49
CA GLU A 373 1.60 14.04 16.83
C GLU A 373 0.64 13.80 15.67
N THR A 374 1.09 14.03 14.43
CA THR A 374 0.28 13.74 13.23
C THR A 374 0.02 12.25 13.05
N SER A 375 1.01 11.40 13.30
CA SER A 375 0.83 9.94 13.32
C SER A 375 -0.21 9.52 14.36
N GLU A 376 -0.19 10.12 15.56
CA GLU A 376 -1.22 9.84 16.59
C GLU A 376 -2.62 10.30 16.15
N GLU A 377 -2.75 11.41 15.43
CA GLU A 377 -4.02 11.85 14.87
C GLU A 377 -4.53 10.91 13.75
N LEU A 378 -3.66 10.52 12.82
CA LEU A 378 -3.98 9.54 11.77
C LEU A 378 -4.41 8.19 12.36
N PHE A 379 -3.74 7.78 13.43
CA PHE A 379 -4.06 6.59 14.19
C PHE A 379 -5.46 6.66 14.81
N LYS A 380 -5.82 7.77 15.46
CA LYS A 380 -7.18 8.00 16.00
C LYS A 380 -8.25 7.96 14.91
N HIS A 381 -7.90 8.41 13.71
CA HIS A 381 -8.77 8.36 12.53
C HIS A 381 -8.78 7.02 11.80
N SER A 382 -8.10 6.00 12.34
CA SER A 382 -8.05 4.64 11.76
C SER A 382 -7.53 4.63 10.31
N VAL A 383 -6.60 5.53 9.98
CA VAL A 383 -5.93 5.53 8.68
C VAL A 383 -5.09 4.25 8.60
N PRO A 384 -5.26 3.41 7.55
CA PRO A 384 -4.63 2.10 7.51
C PRO A 384 -3.13 2.17 7.20
N TYR A 385 -2.72 3.10 6.34
CA TYR A 385 -1.35 3.21 5.86
C TYR A 385 -1.06 4.66 5.48
N TRP A 386 0.09 5.18 5.90
CA TRP A 386 0.56 6.51 5.50
C TRP A 386 2.06 6.58 5.33
N SER A 387 2.51 7.61 4.63
CA SER A 387 3.92 7.97 4.51
C SER A 387 4.14 9.43 4.86
N PHE A 388 5.34 9.74 5.35
CA PHE A 388 5.84 11.10 5.40
C PHE A 388 6.87 11.28 4.28
N GLU A 389 6.62 12.26 3.42
CA GLU A 389 7.43 12.54 2.22
C GLU A 389 7.69 14.05 2.11
N LEU A 390 8.78 14.44 1.46
CA LEU A 390 9.20 15.84 1.29
C LEU A 390 8.25 16.67 0.43
#